data_AF-A0A7C1K7L7-F1
#
_entry.id   AF-A0A7C1K7L7-F1
#
_cell.length_a   1.000
_cell.length_b   1.000
_cell.length_c   1.000
_cell.angle_alpha   90.00
_cell.angle_beta   90.00
_cell.angle_gamma   90.00
#
_symmetry.space_group_name_H-M   'P 1'
#
loop_
_entity.id
_entity.type
_entity.pdbx_description
1 polymer ?
#
loop_
_entity_poly.entity_id
_entity_poly.type
_entity_poly.pdbx_seq_one_letter_code
_entity_poly.pdbx_strand_id
1 'polypeptide(L)' 'MRRVIVACIRLYQVCVSPFLPRSCRFYPTCSEYAIQAVARYGVVRGLLLAAYRILRCNPFSPGGYDPVK' A
#
# COMPACT_ATOMS: atom_id res chain seq x y z
N MET A 1 13.99 -12.00 -2.32
CA MET A 1 12.67 -11.97 -1.64
C MET A 1 11.95 -10.62 -1.79
N ARG A 2 12.52 -9.48 -1.39
CA ARG A 2 11.86 -8.16 -1.53
C ARG A 2 11.34 -7.84 -2.94
N ARG A 3 12.13 -8.11 -3.99
CA ARG A 3 11.73 -7.86 -5.40
C ARG A 3 10.55 -8.72 -5.87
N VAL A 4 10.43 -9.96 -5.39
CA VAL A 4 9.33 -10.86 -5.76
C VAL A 4 8.00 -10.32 -5.24
N ILE A 5 8.00 -9.83 -3.99
CA ILE A 5 6.78 -9.30 -3.39
C ILE A 5 6.41 -7.93 -3.95
N VAL A 6 7.40 -7.07 -4.20
CA VAL A 6 7.15 -5.82 -4.93
C VAL A 6 6.62 -6.11 -6.35
N ALA A 7 7.13 -7.14 -7.03
CA ALA A 7 6.60 -7.57 -8.32
C ALA A 7 5.17 -8.10 -8.22
N CYS A 8 4.82 -8.90 -7.20
CA CYS A 8 3.43 -9.33 -6.97
C CYS A 8 2.50 -8.15 -6.68
N ILE A 9 2.93 -7.18 -5.86
CA ILE A 9 2.15 -5.98 -5.56
C ILE A 9 1.97 -5.11 -6.81
N ARG A 10 3.01 -4.99 -7.64
CA ARG A 10 2.93 -4.30 -8.94
C ARG A 10 2.03 -5.04 -9.92
N LEU A 11 2.08 -6.37 -9.97
CA LEU A 11 1.19 -7.18 -10.81
C LEU A 11 -0.27 -6.98 -10.38
N TYR A 12 -0.52 -6.96 -9.07
CA TYR A 12 -1.81 -6.60 -8.51
C TYR A 12 -2.22 -5.16 -8.86
N GLN A 13 -1.32 -4.18 -8.76
CA GLN A 13 -1.61 -2.81 -9.20
C GLN A 13 -1.98 -2.77 -10.69
N VAL A 14 -1.28 -3.48 -11.57
CA VAL A 14 -1.53 -3.40 -13.01
C VAL A 14 -2.78 -4.19 -13.43
N CYS A 15 -3.04 -5.34 -12.81
CA CYS A 15 -4.19 -6.18 -13.15
C CYS A 15 -5.48 -5.79 -12.41
N VAL A 16 -5.39 -5.26 -11.19
CA VAL A 16 -6.55 -5.00 -10.31
C VAL A 16 -6.81 -3.51 -10.10
N SER A 17 -5.76 -2.66 -10.04
CA SER A 17 -5.97 -1.21 -9.85
C SER A 17 -6.73 -0.49 -10.99
N PRO A 18 -6.70 -0.90 -12.27
CA PRO A 18 -7.52 -0.23 -13.28
C PRO A 18 -9.02 -0.52 -13.14
N PHE A 19 -9.37 -1.63 -12.49
CA PHE A 19 -10.75 -2.04 -12.24
C PHE A 19 -11.30 -1.53 -10.89
N LEU A 20 -10.43 -1.07 -10.00
CA LEU A 20 -10.84 -0.48 -8.73
C LEU A 20 -10.90 1.05 -8.83
N PRO A 21 -11.96 1.70 -8.31
CA PRO A 21 -11.97 3.16 -8.17
C PRO A 21 -10.84 3.60 -7.24
N ARG A 22 -10.34 4.83 -7.44
CA ARG A 22 -9.32 5.43 -6.58
C ARG A 22 -9.91 5.74 -5.19
N SER A 23 -10.08 4.71 -4.36
CA SER A 23 -10.64 4.79 -3.01
C SER A 23 -9.58 5.09 -1.93
N CYS A 24 -8.30 5.18 -2.30
CA CYS A 24 -7.25 5.53 -1.35
C CYS A 24 -7.42 6.98 -0.88
N ARG A 25 -7.76 7.16 0.41
CA ARG A 25 -7.85 8.48 1.05
C ARG A 25 -6.52 9.03 1.54
N PHE A 26 -5.50 8.19 1.63
CA PHE A 26 -4.17 8.59 2.08
C PHE A 26 -3.21 8.75 0.90
N TYR A 27 -2.32 9.74 0.99
CA TYR A 27 -1.23 9.94 0.05
C TYR A 27 0.12 9.70 0.75
N PRO A 28 1.06 8.94 0.14
CA PRO A 28 0.89 8.15 -1.08
C PRO A 28 -0.12 7.00 -0.89
N THR A 29 -0.61 6.44 -2.00
CA THR A 29 -1.65 5.39 -2.02
C THR A 29 -1.24 4.17 -1.19
N CYS A 30 -2.20 3.38 -0.73
CA CYS A 30 -1.93 2.20 0.11
C CYS A 30 -0.97 1.19 -0.55
N SER A 31 -1.02 1.06 -1.87
CA SER A 31 -0.15 0.17 -2.64
C SER A 31 1.26 0.75 -2.82
N GLU A 32 1.39 2.05 -3.05
CA GLU A 32 2.69 2.74 -3.07
C GLU A 32 3.35 2.71 -1.69
N TYR A 33 2.56 2.94 -0.63
CA TYR A 33 3.00 2.80 0.76
C TYR A 33 3.47 1.36 1.05
N ALA A 34 2.77 0.35 0.55
CA ALA A 34 3.18 -1.05 0.70
C ALA A 34 4.55 -1.32 0.07
N ILE A 35 4.79 -0.79 -1.14
CA ILE A 35 6.08 -0.92 -1.82
C ILE A 35 7.19 -0.24 -1.00
N GLN A 36 6.96 1.00 -0.55
CA GLN A 36 7.92 1.75 0.27
C GLN A 36 8.20 1.05 1.61
N ALA A 37 7.15 0.55 2.28
CA ALA A 37 7.27 -0.11 3.58
C ALA A 37 8.03 -1.45 3.46
N VAL A 38 7.76 -2.23 2.41
CA VAL A 38 8.51 -3.45 2.11
C VAL A 38 9.96 -3.14 1.72
N ALA A 39 10.19 -2.06 0.98
CA ALA A 39 11.52 -1.61 0.59
C ALA A 39 12.35 -1.09 1.78
N ARG A 40 11.74 -0.50 2.80
CA ARG A 40 12.43 0.00 3.99
C ARG A 40 12.54 -1.05 5.10
N TYR A 41 11.41 -1.57 5.58
CA TYR A 41 11.35 -2.46 6.75
C TYR A 41 11.42 -3.96 6.43
N GLY A 42 11.40 -4.33 5.15
CA GLY A 42 11.36 -5.73 4.70
C GLY A 42 9.94 -6.25 4.58
N VAL A 43 9.81 -7.47 4.05
CA VAL A 43 8.53 -8.04 3.62
C VAL A 43 7.51 -8.11 4.76
N VAL A 44 7.88 -8.73 5.89
CA VAL A 44 6.92 -9.04 6.96
C VAL A 44 6.42 -7.75 7.62
N ARG A 45 7.33 -6.88 8.08
CA ARG A 45 6.98 -5.58 8.68
C ARG A 45 6.29 -4.65 7.67
N GLY A 46 6.76 -4.62 6.42
CA GLY A 46 6.18 -3.80 5.38
C GLY A 46 4.74 -4.19 5.04
N LEU A 47 4.45 -5.48 4.95
CA LEU A 47 3.10 -5.99 4.74
C LEU A 47 2.19 -5.73 5.94
N LEU A 48 2.67 -5.89 7.18
CA LEU A 48 1.89 -5.57 8.38
C LEU A 48 1.50 -4.09 8.43
N LEU A 49 2.45 -3.18 8.16
CA LEU A 49 2.20 -1.73 8.10
C LEU A 49 1.21 -1.37 6.98
N ALA A 50 1.38 -1.98 5.80
CA ALA A 50 0.47 -1.76 4.67
C ALA A 50 -0.94 -2.27 4.95
N ALA A 51 -1.08 -3.48 5.50
CA ALA A 51 -2.37 -4.08 5.85
C ALA A 51 -3.10 -3.24 6.90
N TYR A 52 -2.40 -2.81 7.96
CA TYR A 52 -2.95 -1.92 8.98
C TYR A 52 -3.47 -0.62 8.38
N ARG A 53 -2.74 -0.05 7.40
CA ARG A 53 -3.17 1.17 6.70
C ARG A 53 -4.38 0.93 5.79
N ILE A 54 -4.44 -0.21 5.09
CA ILE A 54 -5.60 -0.59 4.25
C ILE A 54 -6.85 -0.70 5.12
N LEU A 55 -6.75 -1.32 6.31
CA LEU A 55 -7.84 -1.39 7.30
C LEU A 55 -8.33 -0.01 7.76
N ARG A 56 -7.41 0.97 7.88
CA ARG A 56 -7.75 2.36 8.20
C ARG A 56 -8.27 3.16 7.01
N CYS A 57 -8.08 2.67 5.78
CA CYS A 57 -8.51 3.33 4.55
C CYS A 57 -10.01 3.08 4.29
N ASN A 58 -10.85 3.62 5.17
CA ASN A 58 -12.31 3.52 5.10
C ASN A 58 -12.96 4.92 4.95
N PRO A 59 -14.22 5.00 4.53
CA PRO A 59 -14.90 6.27 4.27
C PRO A 59 -15.15 7.16 5.51
N PHE A 60 -14.80 6.69 6.71
CA PHE A 60 -14.88 7.47 7.95
C PHE A 60 -13.53 8.05 8.37
N SER A 61 -12.45 7.72 7.66
CA SER A 61 -11.13 8.30 7.94
C SER A 61 -10.93 9.60 7.15
N PRO A 62 -10.43 10.68 7.78
CA PRO A 62 -10.25 11.98 7.10
C PRO A 62 -9.24 11.93 5.94
N GLY A 63 -8.47 10.84 5.80
CA GLY A 63 -7.38 10.77 4.85
C GLY A 63 -6.23 11.68 5.25
N GLY A 64 -5.21 11.80 4.39
CA GLY A 64 -4.09 12.70 4.64
C GLY A 64 -2.74 12.21 4.10
N TYR A 65 -1.70 13.01 4.35
CA TYR A 65 -0.33 12.69 3.97
C TYR A 65 0.35 11.85 5.06
N ASP A 66 0.68 10.61 4.75
CA ASP A 66 1.38 9.70 5.67
C ASP A 66 2.42 8.87 4.89
N PRO A 67 3.59 9.42 4.59
CA PRO A 67 4.66 8.69 3.92
C PRO A 67 5.33 7.71 4.89
N VAL A 68 5.93 6.65 4.34
CA VAL A 68 6.77 5.74 5.12
C VAL A 68 7.98 6.53 5.65
N LYS A 69 8.11 6.65 6.98
CA LYS A 69 9.26 7.30 7.64
C LYS A 69 10.52 6.45 7.60
#